data_AF-A0A482TKV0-F1
#
_entry.id   AF-A0A482TKV0-F1
#
_cell.length_a   1.000
_cell.length_b   1.000
_cell.length_c   1.000
_cell.angle_alpha   90.00
_cell.angle_beta   90.00
_cell.angle_gamma   90.00
#
_symmetry.space_group_name_H-M   'P 1'
#
loop_
_entity.id
_entity.type
_entity.pdbx_description
1 polymer ?
#
loop_
_entity_poly.entity_id
_entity_poly.type
_entity_poly.pdbx_seq_one_letter_code
_entity_poly.pdbx_strand_id
1 'polypeptide(L)'
;IAQHKMGRKQKDADDYPVQISLIVEETVQLRHGSLEASRLSANRHMIKELGEEGDYKMTLRKFPHQVLRENKQATGAGADRVSDGMRAAFGKIVGTAARVQAGEQLFTAYVNVEDAEHVKEAFRRAYNKITPSCRIKVERGEEKLIA
;
A
#
# COMPACT_ATOMS: atom_id res chain seq x y z
N ILE A 1 -0.67 0.39 9.96
CA ILE A 1 0.39 0.81 9.01
C ILE A 1 1.55 1.33 9.83
N ALA A 2 2.70 0.66 9.80
CA ALA A 2 3.83 0.96 10.67
C ALA A 2 4.57 2.25 10.28
N GLN A 3 4.76 2.47 8.98
CA GLN A 3 5.44 3.66 8.45
C GLN A 3 4.95 4.02 7.06
N HIS A 4 4.88 5.32 6.75
CA HIS A 4 4.52 5.82 5.42
C HIS A 4 5.75 6.25 4.61
N LYS A 5 6.86 6.59 5.26
CA LYS A 5 8.16 6.89 4.66
C LYS A 5 9.13 5.76 5.00
N MET A 6 9.82 5.22 4.01
CA MET A 6 10.72 4.06 4.09
C MET A 6 12.03 4.33 3.36
N GLY A 7 13.06 3.53 3.64
CA GLY A 7 14.42 3.75 3.13
C GLY A 7 15.07 4.99 3.74
N ARG A 8 15.89 5.71 2.95
CA ARG A 8 16.57 6.94 3.37
C ARG A 8 15.60 8.11 3.49
N LYS A 9 15.13 8.35 4.72
CA LYS A 9 14.14 9.39 5.02
C LYS A 9 14.70 10.80 4.87
N GLN A 10 16.00 10.97 5.09
CA GLN A 10 16.72 12.25 5.07
C GLN A 10 17.14 12.72 3.67
N LYS A 11 17.43 11.79 2.75
CA LYS A 11 17.77 12.10 1.35
C LYS A 11 16.52 12.54 0.59
N ASP A 12 16.64 13.53 -0.29
CA ASP A 12 15.48 14.04 -1.02
C ASP A 12 15.10 13.13 -2.19
N ALA A 13 13.83 13.23 -2.59
CA ALA A 13 13.29 12.39 -3.67
C ALA A 13 13.87 12.76 -5.05
N ASP A 14 14.32 13.99 -5.20
CA ASP A 14 14.88 14.52 -6.46
C ASP A 14 16.35 14.17 -6.64
N ASP A 15 17.02 13.72 -5.57
CA ASP A 15 18.40 13.20 -5.62
C ASP A 15 18.48 11.84 -6.32
N TYR A 16 17.34 11.22 -6.63
CA TYR A 16 17.27 9.92 -7.28
C TYR A 16 16.95 10.06 -8.77
N PRO A 17 17.71 9.38 -9.65
CA PRO A 17 17.52 9.46 -11.09
C PRO A 17 16.22 8.78 -11.55
N VAL A 18 15.73 7.79 -10.81
CA VAL A 18 14.57 6.98 -11.19
C VAL A 18 13.45 7.12 -10.16
N GLN A 19 12.23 7.35 -10.65
CA GLN A 19 11.00 7.37 -9.87
C GLN A 19 10.03 6.35 -10.45
N ILE A 20 9.53 5.44 -9.62
CA ILE A 20 8.55 4.42 -10.03
C ILE A 20 7.36 4.50 -9.08
N SER A 21 6.15 4.51 -9.63
CA SER A 21 4.92 4.50 -8.84
C SER A 21 4.06 3.27 -9.14
N LEU A 22 3.37 2.78 -8.11
CA LEU A 22 2.29 1.81 -8.25
C LEU A 22 0.97 2.57 -8.34
N ILE A 23 0.36 2.52 -9.52
CA ILE A 23 -0.90 3.19 -9.85
C ILE A 23 -2.04 2.18 -9.72
N VAL A 24 -3.09 2.59 -9.02
CA VAL A 24 -4.31 1.78 -8.86
C VAL A 24 -5.20 1.97 -10.10
N GLU A 25 -5.73 0.90 -10.68
CA GLU A 25 -6.54 0.98 -11.91
C GLU A 25 -8.05 1.08 -11.65
N GLU A 26 -8.51 0.83 -10.43
CA GLU A 26 -9.92 0.85 -10.05
C GLU A 26 -10.16 1.69 -8.79
N THR A 27 -11.25 2.47 -8.76
CA THR A 27 -11.63 3.22 -7.56
C THR A 27 -12.12 2.27 -6.46
N VAL A 28 -11.39 2.20 -5.34
CA VAL A 28 -11.65 1.22 -4.27
C VAL A 28 -11.41 1.78 -2.86
N GLN A 29 -11.74 0.98 -1.85
CA GLN A 29 -11.33 1.20 -0.45
C GLN A 29 -10.30 0.17 -0.02
N LEU A 30 -9.12 0.64 0.40
CA LEU A 30 -8.05 -0.21 0.91
C LEU A 30 -7.99 -0.11 2.44
N ARG A 31 -8.34 -1.20 3.13
CA ARG A 31 -8.26 -1.26 4.60
C ARG A 31 -6.81 -1.08 5.06
N HIS A 32 -6.62 -0.47 6.23
CA HIS A 32 -5.29 -0.24 6.82
C HIS A 32 -4.45 -1.54 6.96
N GLY A 33 -5.09 -2.69 7.18
CA GLY A 33 -4.43 -4.00 7.19
C GLY A 33 -3.87 -4.42 5.82
N SER A 34 -4.62 -4.20 4.75
CA SER A 34 -4.15 -4.45 3.37
C SER A 34 -3.02 -3.49 2.99
N LEU A 35 -3.13 -2.21 3.38
CA LEU A 35 -2.06 -1.23 3.19
C LEU A 35 -0.77 -1.65 3.90
N GLU A 36 -0.86 -2.14 5.15
CA GLU A 36 0.31 -2.62 5.87
C GLU A 36 0.89 -3.89 5.23
N ALA A 37 0.06 -4.87 4.86
CA ALA A 37 0.53 -6.10 4.24
C ALA A 37 1.27 -5.83 2.91
N SER A 38 0.71 -4.97 2.07
CA SER A 38 1.29 -4.54 0.80
C SER A 38 2.60 -3.78 0.99
N ARG A 39 2.60 -2.78 1.88
CA ARG A 39 3.79 -2.00 2.25
C ARG A 39 4.90 -2.89 2.82
N LEU A 40 4.55 -3.81 3.70
CA LEU A 40 5.47 -4.72 4.35
C LEU A 40 6.11 -5.67 3.33
N SER A 41 5.33 -6.28 2.43
CA SER A 41 5.89 -7.17 1.40
C SER A 41 6.82 -6.44 0.43
N ALA A 42 6.46 -5.21 0.03
CA ALA A 42 7.30 -4.38 -0.83
C ALA A 42 8.62 -4.01 -0.14
N ASN A 43 8.53 -3.41 1.05
CA ASN A 43 9.70 -2.91 1.76
C ASN A 43 10.62 -4.03 2.25
N ARG A 44 10.07 -5.20 2.61
CA ARG A 44 10.88 -6.37 2.97
C ARG A 44 11.71 -6.85 1.80
N HIS A 45 11.15 -6.82 0.58
CA HIS A 45 11.93 -7.17 -0.61
C HIS A 45 13.03 -6.12 -0.85
N MET A 46 12.71 -4.83 -0.80
CA MET A 46 13.70 -3.76 -0.94
C MET A 46 14.86 -3.88 0.07
N ILE A 47 14.56 -4.13 1.35
CA ILE A 47 15.58 -4.35 2.39
C ILE A 47 16.41 -5.61 2.10
N LYS A 48 15.78 -6.68 1.59
CA LYS A 48 16.50 -7.92 1.30
C LYS A 48 17.51 -7.74 0.17
N GLU A 49 17.13 -7.04 -0.90
CA GLU A 49 17.98 -6.90 -2.08
C GLU A 49 18.99 -5.75 -1.95
N LEU A 50 18.58 -4.61 -1.37
CA LEU A 50 19.42 -3.40 -1.26
C LEU A 50 20.08 -3.22 0.11
N GLY A 51 19.74 -4.07 1.08
CA GLY A 51 20.15 -3.92 2.48
C GLY A 51 19.27 -2.98 3.29
N GLU A 52 19.45 -3.01 4.61
CA GLU A 52 18.69 -2.16 5.56
C GLU A 52 18.99 -0.67 5.37
N GLU A 53 20.23 -0.33 4.98
CA GLU A 53 20.70 1.03 4.70
C GLU A 53 20.82 1.35 3.19
N GLY A 54 20.22 0.51 2.35
CA GLY A 54 20.23 0.65 0.90
C GLY A 54 19.82 2.05 0.44
N ASP A 55 20.43 2.53 -0.65
CA ASP A 55 20.18 3.87 -1.17
C ASP A 55 18.87 3.91 -1.99
N TYR A 56 17.75 3.84 -1.29
CA TYR A 56 16.42 4.02 -1.86
C TYR A 56 15.50 4.78 -0.91
N LYS A 57 14.40 5.29 -1.45
CA LYS A 57 13.31 5.87 -0.67
C LYS A 57 11.97 5.37 -1.19
N MET A 58 11.06 4.97 -0.32
CA MET A 58 9.72 4.55 -0.71
C MET A 58 8.66 5.24 0.16
N THR A 59 7.57 5.65 -0.46
CA THR A 59 6.47 6.39 0.18
C THR A 59 5.14 5.71 -0.09
N LEU A 60 4.41 5.39 0.98
CA LEU A 60 2.97 5.12 0.93
C LEU A 60 2.25 6.46 1.05
N ARG A 61 1.56 6.90 0.00
CA ARG A 61 1.01 8.26 -0.08
C ARG A 61 -0.34 8.43 0.62
N LYS A 62 -1.08 7.33 0.76
CA LYS A 62 -2.48 7.34 1.20
C LYS A 62 -2.62 6.93 2.67
N PHE A 63 -3.46 7.67 3.40
CA PHE A 63 -3.79 7.42 4.80
C PHE A 63 -5.24 6.92 4.94
N PRO A 64 -5.52 5.99 5.86
CA PRO A 64 -6.84 5.40 5.99
C PRO A 64 -7.78 6.27 6.84
N HIS A 65 -8.33 7.33 6.23
CA HIS A 65 -9.22 8.27 6.91
C HIS A 65 -10.66 7.80 7.07
N GLN A 66 -11.14 6.90 6.18
CA GLN A 66 -12.53 6.44 6.24
C GLN A 66 -12.70 5.43 7.37
N VAL A 67 -13.61 5.71 8.30
CA VAL A 67 -14.03 4.74 9.33
C VAL A 67 -15.00 3.72 8.74
N LEU A 68 -14.81 2.45 9.08
CA LEU A 68 -15.67 1.32 8.72
C LEU A 68 -16.50 0.88 9.92
N ARG A 69 -17.75 0.49 9.66
CA ARG A 69 -18.69 -0.03 10.66
C ARG A 69 -19.18 -1.40 10.25
N GLU A 70 -19.59 -2.19 11.23
CA GLU A 70 -20.15 -3.52 11.02
C GLU A 70 -21.31 -3.75 11.99
N ASN A 71 -22.44 -4.23 11.46
CA ASN A 71 -23.54 -4.72 12.29
C ASN A 71 -23.20 -6.13 12.76
N LYS A 72 -22.43 -6.20 13.85
CA LYS A 72 -21.87 -7.46 14.38
C LYS A 72 -22.93 -8.25 15.13
N GLN A 73 -23.01 -9.53 14.83
CA GLN A 73 -23.62 -10.51 15.72
C GLN A 73 -22.63 -10.91 16.82
N ALA A 74 -23.12 -11.30 18.00
CA ALA A 74 -22.27 -11.85 19.03
C ALA A 74 -21.58 -13.13 18.51
N THR A 75 -20.34 -13.39 18.94
CA THR A 75 -19.59 -14.60 18.58
C THR A 75 -19.41 -15.47 19.81
N GLY A 76 -19.64 -16.79 19.69
CA GLY A 76 -19.53 -17.75 20.79
C GLY A 76 -20.63 -18.81 20.72
N ALA A 77 -20.57 -19.81 21.62
CA ALA A 77 -21.62 -20.83 21.71
C ALA A 77 -22.96 -20.18 22.10
N GLY A 78 -24.02 -20.44 21.31
CA GLY A 78 -25.36 -19.90 21.55
C GLY A 78 -25.56 -18.44 21.12
N ALA A 79 -24.57 -17.80 20.49
CA ALA A 79 -24.68 -16.42 20.02
C ALA A 79 -25.57 -16.27 18.75
N ASP A 80 -25.81 -17.38 18.05
CA ASP A 80 -26.83 -17.51 17.01
C ASP A 80 -28.25 -17.21 17.53
N ARG A 81 -28.49 -17.47 18.83
CA ARG A 81 -29.78 -17.26 19.50
C ARG A 81 -30.00 -15.81 19.94
N VAL A 82 -28.96 -14.99 19.91
CA VAL A 82 -29.00 -13.57 20.30
C VAL A 82 -28.71 -12.74 19.06
N SER A 83 -29.74 -12.53 18.24
CA SER A 83 -29.69 -11.68 17.06
C SER A 83 -30.82 -10.66 17.12
N ASP A 84 -30.47 -9.37 17.07
CA ASP A 84 -31.43 -8.28 16.89
C ASP A 84 -31.84 -8.10 15.42
N GLY A 85 -31.26 -8.89 14.50
CA GLY A 85 -31.47 -8.79 13.06
C GLY A 85 -31.14 -7.39 12.53
N MET A 86 -32.15 -6.73 11.95
CA MET A 86 -32.03 -5.37 11.42
C MET A 86 -32.48 -4.27 12.38
N ARG A 87 -32.97 -4.63 13.58
CA ARG A 87 -33.33 -3.63 14.61
C ARG A 87 -32.05 -2.94 15.08
N ALA A 88 -32.04 -1.61 15.07
CA ALA A 88 -30.89 -0.79 15.45
C ALA A 88 -29.58 -1.16 14.72
N ALA A 89 -29.66 -1.49 13.42
CA ALA A 89 -28.55 -2.01 12.61
C ALA A 89 -27.36 -1.06 12.34
N PHE A 90 -27.32 0.12 12.96
CA PHE A 90 -26.18 1.02 12.80
C PHE A 90 -24.95 0.40 13.45
N GLY A 91 -24.02 -0.07 12.61
CA GLY A 91 -22.89 -0.87 13.04
C GLY A 91 -21.94 -0.17 14.00
N LYS A 92 -21.24 -0.97 14.80
CA LYS A 92 -20.14 -0.50 15.66
C LYS A 92 -18.91 -0.22 14.79
N ILE A 93 -18.01 0.66 15.25
CA ILE A 93 -16.76 0.96 14.54
C ILE A 93 -15.83 -0.26 14.59
N VAL A 94 -15.25 -0.64 13.45
CA VAL A 94 -14.41 -1.85 13.34
C VAL A 94 -13.04 -1.63 12.70
N GLY A 95 -12.81 -0.49 12.07
CA GLY A 95 -11.53 -0.20 11.45
C GLY A 95 -11.56 0.99 10.53
N THR A 96 -10.51 1.14 9.74
CA THR A 96 -10.34 2.24 8.79
C THR A 96 -9.84 1.78 7.42
N ALA A 97 -10.14 2.57 6.39
CA ALA A 97 -9.70 2.38 5.01
C ALA A 97 -9.32 3.71 4.33
N ALA A 98 -8.45 3.62 3.33
CA ALA A 98 -8.15 4.72 2.41
C ALA A 98 -9.06 4.58 1.17
N ARG A 99 -9.69 5.68 0.75
CA ARG A 99 -10.33 5.76 -0.56
C ARG A 99 -9.26 6.14 -1.58
N VAL A 100 -9.13 5.36 -2.63
CA VAL A 100 -8.15 5.58 -3.71
C VAL A 100 -8.91 5.55 -5.03
N GLN A 101 -8.75 6.59 -5.84
CA GLN A 101 -9.37 6.67 -7.16
C GLN A 101 -8.51 5.93 -8.19
N ALA A 102 -9.16 5.44 -9.25
CA ALA A 102 -8.45 4.94 -10.43
C ALA A 102 -7.49 6.01 -10.98
N GLY A 103 -6.29 5.59 -11.35
CA GLY A 103 -5.21 6.47 -11.83
C GLY A 103 -4.37 7.11 -10.72
N GLU A 104 -4.72 6.97 -9.43
CA GLU A 104 -3.92 7.53 -8.35
C GLU A 104 -2.71 6.66 -8.00
N GLN A 105 -1.63 7.34 -7.60
CA GLN A 105 -0.42 6.72 -7.06
C GLN A 105 -0.67 6.27 -5.61
N LEU A 106 -0.55 4.97 -5.36
CA LEU A 106 -0.61 4.42 -4.00
C LEU A 106 0.77 4.44 -3.34
N PHE A 107 1.76 3.87 -4.04
CA PHE A 107 3.17 3.88 -3.65
C PHE A 107 3.99 4.66 -4.68
N THR A 108 5.03 5.33 -4.21
CA THR A 108 6.10 5.89 -5.04
C THR A 108 7.44 5.51 -4.44
N ALA A 109 8.34 4.98 -5.24
CA ALA A 109 9.70 4.64 -4.87
C ALA A 109 10.68 5.45 -5.73
N TYR A 110 11.81 5.79 -5.13
CA TYR A 110 12.90 6.56 -5.70
C TYR A 110 14.19 5.75 -5.50
N VAL A 111 14.91 5.50 -6.59
CA VAL A 111 16.07 4.61 -6.62
C VAL A 111 17.11 5.07 -7.64
N ASN A 112 18.30 4.49 -7.52
CA ASN A 112 19.31 4.53 -8.58
C ASN A 112 18.88 3.61 -9.74
N VAL A 113 19.52 3.80 -10.90
CA VAL A 113 19.16 3.10 -12.14
C VAL A 113 19.29 1.58 -12.00
N GLU A 114 20.34 1.13 -11.32
CA GLU A 114 20.65 -0.29 -11.08
C GLU A 114 19.57 -1.02 -10.27
N ASP A 115 18.86 -0.32 -9.38
CA ASP A 115 17.90 -0.93 -8.45
C ASP A 115 16.45 -0.90 -8.95
N ALA A 116 16.21 -0.38 -10.15
CA ALA A 116 14.87 -0.17 -10.68
C ALA A 116 14.07 -1.48 -10.83
N GLU A 117 14.72 -2.58 -11.22
CA GLU A 117 14.06 -3.89 -11.34
C GLU A 117 13.65 -4.45 -9.98
N HIS A 118 14.43 -4.21 -8.92
CA HIS A 118 14.06 -4.60 -7.55
C HIS A 118 12.82 -3.86 -7.07
N VAL A 119 12.64 -2.59 -7.46
CA VAL A 119 11.41 -1.83 -7.17
C VAL A 119 10.22 -2.39 -7.93
N LYS A 120 10.37 -2.72 -9.21
CA LYS A 120 9.28 -3.34 -10.01
C LYS A 120 8.83 -4.66 -9.37
N GLU A 121 9.77 -5.49 -8.94
CA GLU A 121 9.46 -6.74 -8.22
C GLU A 121 8.83 -6.48 -6.84
N ALA A 122 9.29 -5.47 -6.10
CA ALA A 122 8.68 -5.07 -4.84
C ALA A 122 7.21 -4.65 -5.02
N PHE A 123 6.92 -3.89 -6.07
CA PHE A 123 5.57 -3.49 -6.43
C PHE A 123 4.74 -4.64 -6.99
N ARG A 124 5.35 -5.60 -7.68
CA ARG A 124 4.69 -6.85 -8.06
C ARG A 124 4.13 -7.57 -6.85
N ARG A 125 4.95 -7.70 -5.80
CA ARG A 125 4.52 -8.30 -4.52
C ARG A 125 3.46 -7.45 -3.81
N ALA A 126 3.59 -6.13 -3.89
CA ALA A 126 2.69 -5.18 -3.25
C ALA A 126 1.26 -5.27 -3.79
N TYR A 127 1.09 -5.27 -5.13
CA TYR A 127 -0.25 -5.26 -5.72
C TYR A 127 -1.00 -6.58 -5.46
N ASN A 128 -0.29 -7.70 -5.28
CA ASN A 128 -0.89 -8.99 -4.89
C ASN A 128 -1.50 -9.01 -3.48
N LYS A 129 -1.34 -7.94 -2.68
CA LYS A 129 -1.89 -7.82 -1.32
C LYS A 129 -3.02 -6.79 -1.19
N ILE A 130 -3.43 -6.19 -2.30
CA ILE A 130 -4.53 -5.23 -2.38
C ILE A 130 -5.55 -5.68 -3.42
N THR A 131 -6.75 -5.11 -3.35
CA THR A 131 -7.89 -5.53 -4.18
C THR A 131 -7.74 -5.25 -5.68
N PRO A 132 -7.38 -4.03 -6.11
CA PRO A 132 -7.52 -3.65 -7.51
C PRO A 132 -6.32 -4.14 -8.35
N SER A 133 -6.57 -4.32 -9.64
CA SER A 133 -5.47 -4.35 -10.61
C SER A 133 -4.66 -3.05 -10.53
N CYS A 134 -3.37 -3.15 -10.78
CA CYS A 134 -2.45 -2.04 -10.64
C CYS A 134 -1.45 -2.01 -11.79
N ARG A 135 -1.03 -0.80 -12.15
CA ARG A 135 0.03 -0.55 -13.12
C ARG A 135 1.29 -0.05 -12.44
N ILE A 136 2.43 -0.64 -12.78
CA ILE A 136 3.74 -0.12 -12.40
C ILE A 136 4.17 0.88 -13.48
N LYS A 137 4.43 2.12 -13.10
CA LYS A 137 4.82 3.19 -14.02
C LYS A 137 6.15 3.80 -13.60
N VAL A 138 7.10 3.85 -14.52
CA VAL A 138 8.30 4.68 -14.39
C VAL A 138 7.91 6.11 -14.75
N GLU A 139 8.09 7.04 -13.82
CA GLU A 139 7.68 8.44 -13.97
C GLU A 139 8.84 9.38 -14.25
N ARG A 140 10.06 8.93 -13.92
CA ARG A 140 11.31 9.65 -14.15
C ARG A 140 12.41 8.63 -14.46
N GLY A 141 13.27 8.94 -15.42
CA GLY A 141 14.44 8.13 -15.74
C GLY A 141 14.14 6.85 -16.54
N GLU A 142 13.03 6.81 -17.27
CA GLU A 142 12.67 5.65 -18.11
C GLU A 142 13.69 5.40 -19.21
N GLU A 143 14.23 6.47 -19.80
CA GLU A 143 15.27 6.44 -20.82
C GLU A 143 16.59 5.79 -20.34
N LYS A 144 16.83 5.81 -19.02
CA LYS A 144 18.03 5.23 -18.41
C LYS A 144 17.90 3.73 -18.15
N LEU A 145 16.69 3.17 -18.26
CA LEU A 145 16.41 1.75 -17.98
C LEU A 145 16.42 0.87 -19.23
N ILE A 146 16.49 1.47 -20.43
CA ILE A 146 16.35 0.77 -21.72
C ILE A 146 17.69 0.64 -22.46
N ALA A 147 18.81 1.08 -21.85
CA ALA A 147 20.15 0.96 -22.42
C ALA A 147 20.86 -0.33 -22.02
#